data_AF-A0A9E7CX03-F1
#
_entry.id   AF-A0A9E7CX03-F1
#
_cell.length_a   1.000
_cell.length_b   1.000
_cell.length_c   1.000
_cell.angle_alpha   90.00
_cell.angle_beta   90.00
_cell.angle_gamma   90.00
#
_symmetry.space_group_name_H-M   'P 1'
#
loop_
_entity.id
_entity.type
_entity.pdbx_description
1 polymer ?
#
loop_
_entity_poly.entity_id
_entity_poly.type
_entity_poly.pdbx_seq_one_letter_code
_entity_poly.pdbx_strand_id
1 'polypeptide(L)'
;MGNDTNCAVQPEHKVTLRPVVGLTEHLPKRDLEQITIQAIKRHRSLRDTAEAKYEEWRKAPSSSCCDTVGPARIAYVSAMIDMHAQQTLLSTLLDVLGHVPPVPAD
;
A
#
# COMPACT_ATOMS: atom_id res chain seq x y z
N MET A 1 -18.46 9.08 41.77
CA MET A 1 -17.15 8.73 41.20
C MET A 1 -17.28 8.73 39.70
N GLY A 2 -16.66 9.68 39.02
CA GLY A 2 -16.57 9.70 37.55
C GLY A 2 -15.39 8.87 37.10
N ASN A 3 -15.62 7.91 36.21
CA ASN A 3 -14.56 7.19 35.51
C ASN A 3 -14.64 7.59 34.04
N ASP A 4 -14.02 8.73 33.72
CA ASP A 4 -13.75 9.15 32.34
C ASP A 4 -12.57 8.32 31.83
N THR A 5 -12.88 7.14 31.28
CA THR A 5 -11.90 6.36 30.52
C THR A 5 -11.65 7.08 29.21
N ASN A 6 -10.69 8.01 29.26
CA ASN A 6 -10.11 8.66 28.09
C ASN A 6 -9.45 7.59 27.21
N CYS A 7 -10.18 7.09 26.21
CA CYS A 7 -9.63 6.31 25.11
C CYS A 7 -8.72 7.24 24.29
N ALA A 8 -7.46 7.35 24.72
CA ALA A 8 -6.41 7.94 23.91
C ALA A 8 -6.21 7.03 22.69
N VAL A 9 -6.94 7.33 21.60
CA VAL A 9 -6.69 6.81 20.27
C VAL A 9 -5.25 7.21 19.95
N GLN A 10 -4.35 6.22 19.96
CA GLN A 10 -2.96 6.44 19.59
C GLN A 10 -2.95 7.04 18.18
N PRO A 11 -2.20 8.13 17.92
CA PRO A 11 -2.05 8.61 16.56
C PRO A 11 -1.42 7.48 15.75
N GLU A 12 -2.16 6.99 14.76
CA GLU A 12 -1.65 6.13 13.72
C GLU A 12 -0.40 6.79 13.14
N HIS A 13 0.78 6.21 13.40
CA HIS A 13 2.05 6.70 12.88
C HIS A 13 2.07 6.48 11.37
N LYS A 14 1.42 7.40 10.65
CA LYS A 14 1.35 7.38 9.20
C LYS A 14 2.72 7.71 8.64
N VAL A 15 3.31 6.75 7.93
CA VAL A 15 4.59 6.96 7.24
C VAL A 15 4.32 7.83 6.01
N THR A 16 4.81 9.07 6.02
CA THR A 16 4.73 9.99 4.90
C THR A 16 6.07 10.03 4.15
N LEU A 17 6.03 9.86 2.83
CA LEU A 17 7.22 9.94 1.99
C LEU A 17 7.56 11.41 1.68
N ARG A 18 8.40 12.04 2.51
CA ARG A 18 8.88 13.43 2.33
C ARG A 18 9.35 13.75 0.89
N PRO A 19 10.10 12.88 0.18
CA PRO A 19 10.47 13.16 -1.21
C PRO A 19 9.29 13.28 -2.16
N VAL A 20 8.22 12.50 -1.94
CA VAL A 20 7.00 12.57 -2.76
C VAL A 20 6.29 13.90 -2.54
N VAL A 21 6.21 14.36 -1.29
CA VAL A 21 5.62 15.67 -0.96
C VAL A 21 6.34 16.80 -1.71
N GLY A 22 7.69 16.83 -1.66
CA GLY A 22 8.47 17.86 -2.37
C GLY A 22 8.34 17.78 -3.91
N LEU A 23 8.09 16.60 -4.47
CA LEU A 23 7.84 16.45 -5.92
C LEU A 23 6.44 16.93 -6.33
N THR A 24 5.47 16.93 -5.42
CA THR A 24 4.05 17.16 -5.74
C THR A 24 3.48 18.49 -5.23
N GLU A 25 4.14 19.17 -4.29
CA GLU A 25 3.63 20.38 -3.62
C GLU A 25 3.34 21.57 -4.56
N HIS A 26 3.94 21.59 -5.75
CA HIS A 26 3.76 22.65 -6.74
C HIS A 26 3.10 22.19 -8.04
N LEU A 27 2.61 20.95 -8.10
CA LEU A 27 1.91 20.46 -9.27
C LEU A 27 0.51 21.09 -9.36
N PRO A 28 0.02 21.38 -10.59
CA PRO A 28 -1.39 21.70 -10.78
C PRO A 28 -2.27 20.59 -10.20
N LYS A 29 -3.36 20.96 -9.52
CA LYS A 29 -4.26 20.01 -8.86
C LYS A 29 -4.74 18.89 -9.80
N ARG A 30 -5.05 19.24 -11.06
CA ARG A 30 -5.45 18.30 -12.11
C ARG A 30 -4.39 17.21 -12.35
N ASP A 31 -3.13 17.59 -12.40
CA ASP A 31 -2.03 16.66 -12.68
C ASP A 31 -1.77 15.76 -11.48
N LEU A 32 -1.82 16.33 -10.26
CA LEU A 32 -1.73 15.55 -9.02
C LEU A 32 -2.88 14.53 -8.90
N GLU A 33 -4.10 14.94 -9.25
CA GLU A 33 -5.27 14.06 -9.26
C GLU A 33 -5.10 12.92 -10.26
N GLN A 34 -4.63 13.20 -11.47
CA GLN A 34 -4.33 12.18 -12.47
C GLN A 34 -3.25 11.19 -11.99
N ILE A 35 -2.17 11.68 -11.39
CA ILE A 35 -1.11 10.83 -10.79
C ILE A 35 -1.71 9.93 -9.69
N THR A 36 -2.57 10.50 -8.84
CA THR A 36 -3.21 9.78 -7.74
C THR A 36 -4.16 8.70 -8.25
N ILE A 37 -4.94 8.96 -9.31
CA ILE A 37 -5.81 7.96 -9.96
C ILE A 37 -4.97 6.79 -10.49
N GLN A 38 -3.84 7.07 -11.15
CA GLN A 38 -2.93 6.02 -11.63
C GLN A 38 -2.31 5.21 -10.48
N ALA A 39 -1.95 5.89 -9.39
CA ALA A 39 -1.47 5.21 -8.18
C ALA A 39 -2.54 4.30 -7.58
N ILE A 40 -3.81 4.70 -7.55
CA ILE A 40 -4.91 3.84 -7.07
C ILE A 40 -5.06 2.60 -7.95
N LYS A 41 -5.06 2.74 -9.27
CA LYS A 41 -5.13 1.60 -10.21
C LYS A 41 -3.94 0.66 -10.02
N ARG A 42 -2.73 1.21 -9.90
CA ARG A 42 -1.52 0.42 -9.63
C ARG A 42 -1.60 -0.33 -8.30
N HIS A 43 -2.13 0.31 -7.25
CA HIS A 43 -2.33 -0.33 -5.95
C HIS A 43 -3.22 -1.57 -6.07
N ARG A 44 -4.37 -1.43 -6.73
CA ARG A 44 -5.32 -2.53 -6.97
C ARG A 44 -4.66 -3.68 -7.72
N SER A 45 -3.94 -3.39 -8.79
CA SER A 45 -3.22 -4.41 -9.57
C SER A 45 -2.14 -5.14 -8.75
N LEU A 46 -1.40 -4.42 -7.89
CA LEU A 46 -0.41 -5.04 -7.00
C LEU A 46 -1.05 -5.92 -5.95
N ARG A 47 -2.18 -5.49 -5.38
CA ARG A 47 -2.98 -6.30 -4.44
C ARG A 47 -3.45 -7.59 -5.12
N ASP A 48 -4.01 -7.49 -6.32
CA ASP A 48 -4.50 -8.67 -7.04
C ASP A 48 -3.35 -9.63 -7.43
N THR A 49 -2.16 -9.08 -7.73
CA THR A 49 -0.93 -9.85 -7.95
C THR A 49 -0.48 -10.57 -6.67
N ALA A 50 -0.46 -9.87 -5.54
CA ALA A 50 -0.09 -10.46 -4.25
C ALA A 50 -1.05 -11.58 -3.84
N GLU A 51 -2.36 -11.41 -4.06
CA GLU A 51 -3.37 -12.44 -3.83
C GLU A 51 -3.14 -13.69 -4.71
N ALA A 52 -2.85 -13.49 -6.00
CA ALA A 52 -2.53 -14.61 -6.89
C ALA A 52 -1.27 -15.37 -6.44
N LYS A 53 -0.24 -14.65 -5.96
CA LYS A 53 0.98 -15.27 -5.40
C LYS A 53 0.75 -15.97 -4.07
N TYR A 54 -0.16 -15.46 -3.25
CA TYR A 54 -0.59 -16.13 -2.03
C TYR A 54 -1.25 -17.48 -2.34
N GLU A 55 -2.16 -17.51 -3.30
CA GLU A 55 -2.84 -18.73 -3.75
C GLU A 55 -1.88 -19.75 -4.38
N GLU A 56 -0.90 -19.29 -5.15
CA GLU A 56 0.19 -20.12 -5.69
C GLU A 56 1.02 -20.73 -4.55
N TRP A 57 1.45 -19.92 -3.59
CA TRP A 57 2.21 -20.38 -2.42
C TRP A 57 1.41 -21.39 -1.59
N ARG A 58 0.12 -21.16 -1.36
CA ARG A 58 -0.76 -22.09 -0.62
C ARG A 58 -0.85 -23.48 -1.24
N LYS A 59 -0.72 -23.56 -2.57
CA LYS A 59 -0.78 -24.82 -3.34
C LYS A 59 0.59 -25.45 -3.53
N ALA A 60 1.65 -24.69 -3.33
CA ALA A 60 3.02 -25.17 -3.49
C ALA A 60 3.37 -26.19 -2.39
N PRO A 61 4.14 -27.24 -2.71
CA PRO A 61 4.64 -28.17 -1.70
C PRO A 61 5.58 -27.43 -0.74
N SER A 62 5.58 -27.84 0.53
CA SER A 62 6.49 -27.32 1.53
C SER A 62 7.94 -27.53 1.08
N SER A 63 8.79 -26.50 1.24
CA SER A 63 10.22 -26.65 0.99
C SER A 63 10.81 -27.63 2.01
N SER A 64 11.47 -28.68 1.54
CA SER A 64 12.17 -29.66 2.37
C SER A 64 13.57 -29.18 2.79
N CYS A 65 14.05 -28.07 2.23
CA CYS A 65 15.33 -27.47 2.55
C CYS A 65 15.19 -26.54 3.77
N CYS A 66 15.99 -26.81 4.81
CA CYS A 66 15.97 -26.08 6.08
C CYS A 66 16.33 -24.59 5.94
N ASP A 67 17.10 -24.22 4.91
CA ASP A 67 17.65 -22.87 4.77
C ASP A 67 16.78 -21.94 3.89
N THR A 68 15.64 -22.42 3.39
CA THR A 68 14.76 -21.59 2.56
C THR A 68 13.29 -21.88 2.78
N VAL A 69 12.51 -20.80 2.68
CA VAL A 69 11.04 -20.84 2.74
C VAL A 69 10.40 -21.20 1.40
N GLY A 70 11.23 -21.43 0.37
CA GLY A 70 10.83 -21.81 -0.97
C GLY A 70 10.51 -20.61 -1.89
N PRO A 71 10.65 -20.78 -3.22
CA PRO A 71 10.50 -19.70 -4.18
C PRO A 71 9.09 -19.10 -4.22
N ALA A 72 8.05 -19.92 -4.03
CA ALA A 72 6.66 -19.44 -4.02
C ALA A 72 6.38 -18.49 -2.84
N ARG A 73 6.90 -18.81 -1.64
CA ARG A 73 6.77 -17.91 -0.48
C ARG A 73 7.58 -16.64 -0.66
N ILE A 74 8.79 -16.72 -1.22
CA ILE A 74 9.59 -15.53 -1.54
C ILE A 74 8.85 -14.64 -2.53
N ALA A 75 8.26 -15.20 -3.59
CA ALA A 75 7.50 -14.44 -4.58
C ALA A 75 6.28 -13.73 -3.96
N TYR A 76 5.55 -14.40 -3.07
CA TYR A 76 4.47 -13.77 -2.31
C TYR A 76 4.97 -12.62 -1.41
N VAL A 77 6.04 -12.83 -0.66
CA VAL A 77 6.63 -11.79 0.21
C VAL A 77 7.07 -10.58 -0.61
N SER A 78 7.76 -10.78 -1.74
CA SER A 78 8.15 -9.67 -2.62
C SER A 78 6.93 -8.90 -3.14
N ALA A 79 5.87 -9.60 -3.57
CA ALA A 79 4.63 -8.95 -4.02
C ALA A 79 3.96 -8.13 -2.91
N MET A 80 3.96 -8.63 -1.66
CA MET A 80 3.46 -7.90 -0.49
C MET A 80 4.29 -6.66 -0.17
N ILE A 81 5.62 -6.75 -0.27
CA ILE A 81 6.52 -5.60 -0.08
C ILE A 81 6.20 -4.51 -1.11
N ASP A 82 6.08 -4.87 -2.39
CA ASP A 82 5.73 -3.92 -3.45
C ASP A 82 4.37 -3.27 -3.21
N MET A 83 3.37 -4.07 -2.80
CA MET A 83 2.02 -3.59 -2.50
C MET A 83 2.02 -2.59 -1.32
N HIS A 84 2.74 -2.88 -0.23
CA HIS A 84 2.83 -1.97 0.93
C HIS A 84 3.68 -0.73 0.67
N ALA A 85 4.79 -0.87 -0.07
CA ALA A 85 5.58 0.28 -0.51
C ALA A 85 4.72 1.23 -1.35
N GLN A 86 3.95 0.67 -2.28
CA GLN A 86 3.05 1.45 -3.12
C GLN A 86 1.87 2.04 -2.31
N GLN A 87 1.33 1.33 -1.30
CA GLN A 87 0.31 1.86 -0.40
C GLN A 87 0.81 3.11 0.35
N THR A 88 2.07 3.08 0.80
CA THR A 88 2.69 4.21 1.51
C THR A 88 2.80 5.43 0.59
N LEU A 89 3.21 5.21 -0.67
CA LEU A 89 3.18 6.24 -1.71
C LEU A 89 1.76 6.79 -1.93
N LEU A 90 0.77 5.91 -2.13
CA LEU A 90 -0.62 6.31 -2.35
C LEU A 90 -1.16 7.12 -1.17
N SER A 91 -0.89 6.68 0.07
CA SER A 91 -1.32 7.40 1.27
C SER A 91 -0.73 8.80 1.35
N THR A 92 0.55 8.95 0.96
CA THR A 92 1.22 10.26 0.87
C THR A 92 0.59 11.15 -0.21
N LEU A 93 0.27 10.60 -1.40
CA LEU A 93 -0.39 11.35 -2.46
C LEU A 93 -1.78 11.84 -2.06
N LEU A 94 -2.54 10.99 -1.35
CA LEU A 94 -3.86 11.34 -0.82
C LEU A 94 -3.79 12.46 0.23
N ASP A 95 -2.75 12.46 1.07
CA ASP A 95 -2.53 13.55 2.03
C ASP A 95 -2.25 14.88 1.34
N VAL A 96 -1.43 14.88 0.28
CA VAL A 96 -1.13 16.09 -0.48
C VAL A 96 -2.36 16.56 -1.28
N LEU A 97 -3.13 15.63 -1.85
CA LEU A 97 -4.33 15.94 -2.63
C LEU A 97 -5.52 16.37 -1.75
N GLY A 98 -5.55 15.93 -0.48
CA GLY A 98 -6.56 16.26 0.51
C GLY A 98 -7.91 15.54 0.36
N HIS A 99 -8.04 14.64 -0.62
CA HIS A 99 -9.24 13.82 -0.83
C HIS A 99 -8.93 12.59 -1.67
N VAL A 100 -9.84 11.60 -1.68
CA VAL A 100 -9.76 10.45 -2.58
C VAL A 100 -10.48 10.78 -3.89
N PRO A 101 -9.80 10.76 -5.04
CA PRO A 101 -10.44 11.08 -6.32
C PRO A 101 -11.36 9.94 -6.78
N PRO A 102 -12.39 10.24 -7.58
CA PRO A 102 -13.22 9.21 -8.19
C PRO A 102 -12.39 8.41 -9.20
N VAL A 103 -12.26 7.11 -8.97
CA VAL A 103 -11.55 6.19 -9.88
C VAL A 103 -12.57 5.30 -10.56
N PRO A 104 -12.68 5.32 -11.90
CA PRO A 104 -13.52 4.37 -12.62
C PRO A 104 -13.20 2.93 -12.20
N ALA A 105 -14.23 2.08 -12.15
CA ALA A 105 -13.98 0.65 -12.11
C ALA A 105 -13.14 0.26 -13.34
N ASP A 106 -12.21 -0.67 -13.14
CA ASP A 106 -11.48 -1.27 -14.25
C ASP A 106 -12.38 -2.21 -15.06
#